data_AF-A0A260ATA5-F1
#
_entry.id   AF-A0A260ATA5-F1
#
_cell.length_a   1.000
_cell.length_b   1.000
_cell.length_c   1.000
_cell.angle_alpha   90.00
_cell.angle_beta   90.00
_cell.angle_gamma   90.00
#
_symmetry.space_group_name_H-M   'P 1'
#
loop_
_entity.id
_entity.type
_entity.pdbx_description
1 polymer ?
#
loop_
_entity_poly.entity_id
_entity_poly.type
_entity_poly.pdbx_seq_one_letter_code
_entity_poly.pdbx_strand_id
1 'polypeptide(L)'
;MARPERMKSALAGQSPVNPPHPGNDTSQPVAETLLVQKNSESTVDHSKCKRSYYLYTATVDDLLNAAEALSATPGAPRGPSDLVNAAVEEYLESLRLRFNDGKPFPKRTGPLARGPRIR
;
A
#
# COMPACT_ATOMS: atom_id res chain seq x y z
N MET A 1 -43.31 1.87 -19.97
CA MET A 1 -43.74 1.60 -18.57
C MET A 1 -42.73 2.25 -17.64
N ALA A 2 -43.08 3.39 -17.05
CA ALA A 2 -42.18 4.24 -16.26
C ALA A 2 -42.12 3.79 -14.79
N ARG A 3 -40.95 3.91 -14.17
CA ARG A 3 -40.63 3.54 -12.77
C ARG A 3 -41.20 4.59 -11.80
N PRO A 4 -41.82 4.20 -10.67
CA PRO A 4 -42.31 5.18 -9.69
C PRO A 4 -41.18 5.84 -8.89
N GLU A 5 -41.34 7.14 -8.62
CA GLU A 5 -40.38 8.02 -7.93
C GLU A 5 -40.35 7.81 -6.40
N ARG A 6 -39.20 8.15 -5.81
CA ARG A 6 -38.92 8.09 -4.37
C ARG A 6 -39.55 9.27 -3.65
N MET A 7 -40.44 9.00 -2.68
CA MET A 7 -41.09 10.04 -1.86
C MET A 7 -40.05 10.79 -1.00
N LYS A 8 -40.08 12.13 -1.10
CA LYS A 8 -39.42 13.07 -0.19
C LYS A 8 -40.35 13.34 0.99
N SER A 9 -39.96 12.97 2.20
CA SER A 9 -40.61 13.46 3.41
C SER A 9 -39.92 14.74 3.86
N ALA A 10 -40.55 15.87 3.56
CA ALA A 10 -40.32 17.15 4.21
C ALA A 10 -41.58 17.47 5.01
N LEU A 11 -41.45 17.73 6.32
CA LEU A 11 -42.37 18.65 6.99
C LEU A 11 -41.61 19.40 8.07
N ALA A 12 -41.63 20.72 7.88
CA ALA A 12 -40.89 21.73 8.58
C ALA A 12 -41.75 22.43 9.64
N GLY A 13 -41.09 23.21 10.50
CA GLY A 13 -41.65 24.38 11.15
C GLY A 13 -41.10 24.59 12.55
N GLN A 14 -40.72 25.77 13.05
CA GLN A 14 -40.56 27.14 12.54
C GLN A 14 -39.60 27.87 13.53
N SER A 15 -38.90 28.92 13.08
CA SER A 15 -38.08 29.90 13.86
C SER A 15 -38.97 30.77 14.82
N PRO A 16 -38.50 31.53 15.85
CA PRO A 16 -37.43 32.55 15.76
C PRO A 16 -36.55 32.86 17.02
N VAL A 17 -35.40 33.50 16.75
CA VAL A 17 -34.53 34.41 17.54
C VAL A 17 -34.91 34.78 19.00
N ASN A 18 -34.00 34.53 19.96
CA ASN A 18 -33.41 35.56 20.86
C ASN A 18 -32.22 35.04 21.73
N PRO A 19 -31.08 35.77 21.86
CA PRO A 19 -29.97 35.55 22.81
C PRO A 19 -30.19 36.39 24.11
N PRO A 20 -29.29 36.53 25.12
CA PRO A 20 -27.93 36.00 25.35
C PRO A 20 -27.69 35.34 26.74
N HIS A 21 -26.49 34.78 26.96
CA HIS A 21 -25.95 34.38 28.27
C HIS A 21 -25.69 35.58 29.20
N PRO A 22 -25.79 35.36 30.51
CA PRO A 22 -24.63 35.56 31.41
C PRO A 22 -24.47 34.30 32.30
N GLY A 23 -23.32 33.69 32.48
CA GLY A 23 -22.04 34.25 32.91
C GLY A 23 -21.67 33.56 34.23
N ASN A 24 -20.57 32.79 34.22
CA ASN A 24 -19.69 32.40 35.33
C ASN A 24 -20.33 31.66 36.54
N ASP A 25 -19.80 30.61 37.14
CA ASP A 25 -18.45 30.04 37.29
C ASP A 25 -18.60 28.61 37.84
N THR A 26 -17.50 27.84 37.82
CA THR A 26 -17.16 26.73 38.77
C THR A 26 -17.19 25.29 38.24
N SER A 27 -15.98 24.84 37.86
CA SER A 27 -15.34 23.55 38.18
C SER A 27 -15.73 22.22 37.49
N GLN A 28 -14.70 21.69 36.81
CA GLN A 28 -14.19 20.31 36.84
C GLN A 28 -14.62 19.27 35.78
N PRO A 29 -13.73 18.29 35.49
CA PRO A 29 -13.22 18.04 34.14
C PRO A 29 -13.83 16.80 33.50
N VAL A 30 -14.02 16.82 32.18
CA VAL A 30 -14.33 15.59 31.43
C VAL A 30 -13.37 15.49 30.26
N ALA A 31 -12.39 14.61 30.50
CA ALA A 31 -11.48 13.93 29.60
C ALA A 31 -11.60 14.27 28.10
N GLU A 32 -10.50 14.82 27.59
CA GLU A 32 -10.09 14.73 26.20
C GLU A 32 -10.32 13.33 25.65
N THR A 33 -11.32 13.18 24.78
CA THR A 33 -11.26 12.12 23.78
C THR A 33 -10.63 12.76 22.55
N LEU A 34 -9.30 12.92 22.60
CA LEU A 34 -8.51 13.07 21.39
C LEU A 34 -8.87 11.87 20.52
N LEU A 35 -9.69 12.11 19.51
CA LEU A 35 -9.80 11.27 18.34
C LEU A 35 -8.38 11.17 17.79
N VAL A 36 -7.65 10.15 18.24
CA VAL A 36 -6.44 9.67 17.60
C VAL A 36 -6.90 9.23 16.22
N GLN A 37 -6.91 10.21 15.30
CA GLN A 37 -6.61 9.96 13.92
C GLN A 37 -5.29 9.21 13.95
N LYS A 38 -5.37 7.89 13.98
CA LYS A 38 -4.27 7.02 13.59
C LYS A 38 -4.16 7.15 12.09
N ASN A 39 -3.82 8.36 11.64
CA ASN A 39 -3.00 8.53 10.47
C ASN A 39 -1.79 7.69 10.80
N SER A 40 -1.79 6.49 10.24
CA SER A 40 -0.57 5.75 10.05
C SER A 40 0.23 6.66 9.13
N GLU A 41 1.02 7.56 9.72
CA GLU A 41 2.11 8.22 9.04
C GLU A 41 2.94 7.07 8.52
N SER A 42 2.69 6.71 7.26
CA SER A 42 3.49 5.73 6.57
C SER A 42 4.86 6.36 6.57
N THR A 43 5.74 5.90 7.46
CA THR A 43 7.17 6.15 7.36
C THR A 43 7.52 5.70 5.95
N VAL A 44 7.65 6.65 5.03
CA VAL A 44 7.89 6.35 3.63
C VAL A 44 9.30 5.79 3.62
N ASP A 45 9.38 4.47 3.49
CA ASP A 45 10.63 3.78 3.38
C ASP A 45 11.28 4.18 2.05
N HIS A 46 12.19 5.16 2.12
CA HIS A 46 12.91 5.67 0.96
C HIS A 46 13.86 4.64 0.35
N SER A 47 14.07 3.48 0.97
CA SER A 47 14.83 2.38 0.38
C SER A 47 14.04 1.62 -0.70
N LYS A 48 12.69 1.71 -0.67
CA LYS A 48 11.82 0.96 -1.59
C LYS A 48 11.41 1.82 -2.77
N CYS A 49 11.62 1.31 -3.98
CA CYS A 49 11.18 1.93 -5.22
C CYS A 49 10.18 1.03 -5.95
N LYS A 50 9.02 1.57 -6.36
CA LYS A 50 8.06 0.83 -7.18
C LYS A 50 8.57 0.74 -8.62
N ARG A 51 8.74 -0.49 -9.10
CA ARG A 51 9.03 -0.82 -10.51
C ARG A 51 8.06 -1.90 -10.97
N SER A 52 7.59 -1.80 -12.21
CA SER A 52 6.76 -2.82 -12.85
C SER A 52 7.55 -3.56 -13.92
N TYR A 53 7.37 -4.88 -13.95
CA TYR A 53 7.93 -5.79 -14.94
C TYR A 53 6.80 -6.66 -15.49
N TYR A 54 6.97 -7.16 -16.71
CA TYR A 54 6.04 -8.13 -17.27
C TYR A 54 6.40 -9.52 -16.78
N LEU A 55 5.38 -10.26 -16.35
CA LEU A 55 5.45 -11.67 -15.99
C LEU A 55 4.43 -12.42 -16.86
N TYR A 56 4.69 -13.70 -17.11
CA TYR A 56 3.70 -14.56 -17.76
C TYR A 56 2.53 -14.82 -16.81
N THR A 57 1.33 -14.95 -17.37
CA THR A 57 0.10 -15.16 -16.59
C THR A 57 0.20 -16.38 -15.69
N ALA A 58 0.64 -17.52 -16.23
CA ALA A 58 0.83 -18.75 -15.46
C ALA A 58 1.79 -18.54 -14.27
N THR A 59 2.88 -17.79 -14.46
CA THR A 59 3.83 -17.49 -13.37
C THR A 59 3.20 -16.59 -12.30
N VAL A 60 2.32 -15.67 -12.69
CA VAL A 60 1.59 -14.83 -11.72
C VAL A 60 0.63 -15.68 -10.89
N ASP A 61 -0.11 -16.58 -11.53
CA ASP A 61 -1.06 -17.46 -10.84
C ASP A 61 -0.34 -18.35 -9.82
N ASP A 62 0.76 -19.00 -10.23
CA ASP A 62 1.57 -19.83 -9.33
C ASP A 62 2.15 -19.02 -8.16
N LEU A 63 2.58 -17.78 -8.42
CA LEU A 63 3.12 -16.90 -7.40
C LEU A 63 2.06 -16.49 -6.36
N LEU A 64 0.82 -16.23 -6.80
CA LEU A 64 -0.29 -15.93 -5.90
C LEU A 64 -0.65 -17.14 -5.04
N ASN A 65 -0.70 -18.32 -5.63
CA ASN A 65 -0.94 -19.59 -4.91
C ASN A 65 0.17 -19.84 -3.88
N ALA A 66 1.43 -19.62 -4.24
CA ALA A 66 2.55 -19.76 -3.31
C ALA A 66 2.49 -18.74 -2.16
N ALA A 67 2.13 -17.49 -2.44
CA ALA A 67 1.96 -16.47 -1.42
C ALA A 67 0.86 -16.85 -0.41
N GLU A 68 -0.25 -17.37 -0.90
CA GLU A 68 -1.35 -17.84 -0.05
C GLU A 68 -0.92 -19.02 0.82
N ALA A 69 -0.28 -20.04 0.23
CA ALA A 69 0.19 -21.23 0.93
C ALA A 69 1.24 -20.90 2.01
N LEU A 70 2.10 -19.91 1.78
CA LEU A 70 3.18 -19.53 2.68
C LEU A 70 2.78 -18.46 3.70
N SER A 71 1.61 -17.84 3.58
CA SER A 71 1.16 -16.72 4.42
C SER A 71 1.23 -16.98 5.93
N ALA A 72 0.99 -18.22 6.35
CA ALA A 72 1.02 -18.64 7.76
C ALA A 72 2.38 -19.19 8.21
N THR A 73 3.35 -19.38 7.30
CA THR A 73 4.64 -20.01 7.60
C THR A 73 5.59 -18.99 8.24
N PRO A 74 6.03 -19.19 9.50
CA PRO A 74 6.98 -18.29 10.14
C PRO A 74 8.31 -18.26 9.38
N GLY A 75 8.80 -17.05 9.07
CA GLY A 75 10.05 -16.85 8.34
C GLY A 75 9.93 -16.92 6.82
N ALA A 76 8.76 -17.28 6.27
CA ALA A 76 8.51 -17.21 4.84
C ALA A 76 8.16 -15.78 4.39
N PRO A 77 8.37 -15.44 3.10
CA PRO A 77 7.92 -14.18 2.53
C PRO A 77 6.40 -14.02 2.67
N ARG A 78 5.94 -12.85 3.16
CA ARG A 78 4.55 -12.65 3.59
C ARG A 78 3.58 -12.30 2.47
N GLY A 79 4.04 -12.21 1.23
CA GLY A 79 3.16 -11.92 0.11
C GLY A 79 3.87 -11.87 -1.24
N PRO A 80 3.11 -11.57 -2.30
CA PRO A 80 3.60 -11.58 -3.68
C PRO A 80 4.83 -10.70 -3.90
N SER A 81 4.82 -9.48 -3.36
CA SER A 81 5.94 -8.53 -3.51
C SER A 81 7.23 -9.02 -2.84
N ASP A 82 7.12 -9.61 -1.65
CA ASP A 82 8.29 -10.13 -0.91
C ASP A 82 8.84 -11.38 -1.61
N LEU A 83 7.97 -12.24 -2.13
CA LEU A 83 8.37 -13.40 -2.95
C LEU A 83 9.12 -12.98 -4.21
N VAL A 84 8.59 -12.00 -4.96
CA VAL A 84 9.28 -11.47 -6.15
C VAL A 84 10.63 -10.87 -5.76
N ASN A 85 10.70 -10.13 -4.66
CA ASN A 85 11.96 -9.53 -4.22
C ASN A 85 13.01 -10.60 -3.88
N ALA A 86 12.64 -11.59 -3.06
CA ALA A 86 13.52 -12.70 -2.69
C ALA A 86 14.00 -13.49 -3.92
N ALA A 87 13.09 -13.82 -4.84
CA ALA A 87 13.43 -14.55 -6.06
C ALA A 87 14.40 -13.77 -6.96
N VAL A 88 14.22 -12.46 -7.07
CA VAL A 88 15.14 -11.59 -7.84
C VAL A 88 16.50 -11.49 -7.16
N GLU A 89 16.55 -11.33 -5.83
CA GLU A 89 17.78 -11.27 -5.06
C GLU A 89 18.59 -12.57 -5.19
N GLU A 90 17.96 -13.72 -4.98
CA GLU A 90 18.58 -15.04 -5.12
C GLU A 90 19.13 -15.25 -6.54
N TYR A 91 18.34 -14.90 -7.57
CA TYR A 91 18.80 -15.04 -8.94
C TYR A 91 19.97 -14.09 -9.24
N LEU A 92 19.95 -12.86 -8.75
CA LEU A 92 21.08 -11.92 -8.91
C LEU A 92 22.35 -12.42 -8.23
N GLU A 93 22.27 -13.05 -7.07
CA GLU A 93 23.42 -13.70 -6.42
C GLU A 93 23.99 -14.83 -7.28
N SER A 94 23.11 -15.68 -7.84
CA SER A 94 23.54 -16.74 -8.76
C SER A 94 24.25 -16.17 -10.00
N LEU A 95 23.77 -15.04 -10.53
CA LEU A 95 24.38 -14.37 -11.68
C LEU A 95 25.72 -13.74 -11.33
N ARG A 96 25.87 -13.15 -10.13
CA ARG A 96 27.16 -12.61 -9.67
C ARG A 96 28.20 -13.71 -9.57
N LEU A 97 27.84 -14.87 -9.01
CA LEU A 97 28.73 -16.02 -8.91
C LEU A 97 29.13 -16.56 -10.29
N ARG A 98 28.19 -16.64 -11.23
CA ARG A 98 28.44 -17.21 -12.57
C ARG A 98 29.16 -16.28 -13.53
N PHE A 99 28.90 -14.98 -13.45
CA PHE A 99 29.31 -14.02 -14.49
C PHE A 99 30.16 -12.86 -13.98
N ASN A 100 30.48 -12.81 -12.69
CA ASN A 100 31.22 -11.70 -12.10
C ASN A 100 32.06 -12.10 -10.87
N ASP A 101 32.54 -13.35 -10.80
CA ASP A 101 33.40 -13.88 -9.72
C ASP A 101 32.84 -13.66 -8.30
N GLY A 102 31.51 -13.69 -8.16
CA GLY A 102 30.82 -13.38 -6.90
C GLY A 102 30.82 -11.91 -6.50
N LYS A 103 31.46 -11.02 -7.28
CA LYS A 103 31.49 -9.58 -7.02
C LYS A 103 30.17 -8.92 -7.44
N PRO A 104 29.81 -7.77 -6.86
CA PRO A 104 28.66 -6.98 -7.33
C PRO A 104 28.84 -6.49 -8.78
N PHE A 105 27.75 -6.48 -9.55
CA PHE A 105 27.76 -5.90 -10.90
C PHE A 105 28.04 -4.38 -10.84
N PRO A 106 28.76 -3.83 -11.85
CA PRO A 106 29.07 -2.40 -11.89
C PRO A 106 27.79 -1.55 -11.96
N LYS A 107 27.82 -0.39 -11.30
CA LYS A 107 26.70 0.57 -11.35
C LYS A 107 26.53 1.08 -12.78
N ARG A 108 25.29 1.13 -13.25
CA ARG A 108 24.97 1.66 -14.58
C ARG A 108 25.20 3.17 -14.62
N THR A 109 25.94 3.65 -15.62
CA THR A 109 26.29 5.08 -15.79
C THR A 109 25.30 5.86 -16.67
N GLY A 110 24.22 5.22 -17.15
CA GLY A 110 23.27 5.83 -18.08
C GLY A 110 21.97 5.03 -18.24
N PRO A 111 21.16 5.31 -19.29
CA PRO A 111 19.96 4.52 -19.60
C PRO A 111 20.30 3.05 -19.92
N LEU A 112 19.31 2.17 -19.82
CA LEU A 112 19.51 0.75 -20.10
C LEU A 112 19.78 0.55 -21.60
N ALA A 113 21.04 0.31 -21.97
CA ALA A 113 21.39 -0.15 -23.31
C ALA A 113 20.83 -1.56 -23.50
N ARG A 114 19.91 -1.75 -24.46
CA ARG A 114 19.45 -3.08 -24.84
C ARG A 114 20.48 -3.67 -25.80
N GLY A 115 21.07 -4.80 -25.42
CA GLY A 115 21.96 -5.55 -26.30
C GLY A 115 21.23 -6.05 -27.56
N PRO A 116 21.97 -6.62 -28.53
CA PRO A 116 21.39 -7.22 -29.71
C PRO A 116 20.32 -8.24 -29.31
N ARG A 117 19.10 -8.09 -29.82
CA ARG A 117 18.07 -9.12 -29.67
C ARG A 117 18.40 -10.23 -30.65
N ILE A 118 18.97 -11.32 -30.15
CA ILE A 118 19.08 -12.56 -30.91
C ILE A 118 17.63 -13.02 -31.17
N ARG A 119 17.26 -13.14 -32.45
CA ARG A 119 15.97 -13.67 -32.90
C ARG A 119 16.12 -15.15 -33.20
#